data_AF-A0A0A7EI04-F1
#
_entry.id   AF-A0A0A7EI04-F1
#
_cell.length_a   1.000
_cell.length_b   1.000
_cell.length_c   1.000
_cell.angle_alpha   90.00
_cell.angle_beta   90.00
_cell.angle_gamma   90.00
#
_symmetry.space_group_name_H-M   'P 1'
#
loop_
_entity.id
_entity.type
_entity.pdbx_description
1 polymer ?
#
loop_
_entity_poly.entity_id
_entity_poly.type
_entity_poly.pdbx_seq_one_letter_code
_entity_poly.pdbx_strand_id
1 'polypeptide(L)'
;MENSVTLPLLLTGPMIRRAEPSKVTLFFVSRQAHPFDVSSEPLGEFSQSHHVLQLGGHCFCHYYFLTPNDDKPFPVDQLIDYQLSLEGESLDLSPYYLEGQSQCAFVIPKQLNSMLHGSCRNPHHESKDALISASHFLASKRQQASEEPSVLIMSGDQIYADDVAGPMLLAIEKLIDALKLFKEPCLLEPLGYGSSQTLYKRDAFLPTTKWHERSKLELGYWLRRDLEHFTSLKSHNHLVHIEEFFALYLLTTSAACWQLVELDTLTFDSTDPDHQAKFVKEKTHIAEFVTGLPIVEKLFANISHITMFDDHDVTDDWNLTAGWEQAVYSNSVSKRIIANGLISYLVFQGLGNDGGEYTLTLLTQFNKHSENGYSNLNAFDKQILAFDKWHYCLDTQPKIIALDTRTHRWRNETDFNEPSGLLDWEQLVELENNLTGLEEAILISPAPVFGVKSIEAIQAIFNFCGQPLLVDVENWMAHEGAARKLMQTFKRADTPIETLILSGDVHYSFCFSVQSRFSNRDNRIWQLTASGIKNEFPKSLLNKLNTLDSILYHPSSPLNFFTKRWQMKVHKHRHKESSKHLVSDSAISLVRLENERLTKYQLLHGDGNITEFDLNEKS
;
A
#
# COMPACT_ATOMS: atom_id res chain seq x y z
N MET A 1 18.95 -14.25 -36.53
CA MET A 1 17.48 -14.26 -36.44
C MET A 1 17.18 -14.04 -34.98
N GLU A 2 16.86 -12.81 -34.60
CA GLU A 2 16.38 -12.52 -33.24
C GLU A 2 15.09 -13.32 -33.05
N ASN A 3 15.05 -14.19 -32.05
CA ASN A 3 13.79 -14.76 -31.60
C ASN A 3 12.94 -13.57 -31.11
N SER A 4 12.06 -13.05 -31.96
CA SER A 4 11.11 -12.02 -31.54
C SER A 4 10.18 -12.67 -30.53
N VAL A 5 10.42 -12.45 -29.24
CA VAL A 5 9.49 -12.83 -28.18
C VAL A 5 8.16 -12.19 -28.50
N THR A 6 7.13 -13.00 -28.76
CA THR A 6 5.79 -12.49 -29.06
C THR A 6 5.23 -11.89 -27.78
N LEU A 7 5.08 -10.56 -27.74
CA LEU A 7 4.51 -9.87 -26.59
C LEU A 7 3.03 -10.25 -26.40
N PRO A 8 2.60 -10.61 -25.18
CA PRO A 8 1.20 -10.89 -24.90
C PRO A 8 0.35 -9.63 -25.07
N LEU A 9 -0.91 -9.79 -25.46
CA LEU A 9 -1.82 -8.65 -25.66
C LEU A 9 -2.06 -7.89 -24.35
N LEU A 10 -2.46 -8.60 -23.31
CA LEU A 10 -2.53 -8.07 -21.95
C LEU A 10 -1.19 -8.31 -21.24
N LEU A 11 -0.63 -7.23 -20.71
CA LEU A 11 0.57 -7.24 -19.88
C LEU A 11 0.20 -7.28 -18.40
N THR A 12 -0.95 -6.77 -17.97
CA THR A 12 -1.40 -6.78 -16.57
C THR A 12 -2.92 -6.65 -16.54
N GLY A 13 -3.59 -7.33 -15.59
CA GLY A 13 -5.04 -7.25 -15.44
C GLY A 13 -5.82 -8.09 -16.47
N PRO A 14 -7.16 -8.03 -16.47
CA PRO A 14 -7.98 -6.96 -15.90
C PRO A 14 -8.00 -6.88 -14.38
N MET A 15 -8.19 -5.66 -13.86
CA MET A 15 -8.35 -5.38 -12.44
C MET A 15 -9.60 -4.55 -12.21
N ILE A 16 -10.44 -4.94 -11.24
CA ILE A 16 -11.54 -4.11 -10.76
C ILE A 16 -10.99 -3.22 -9.65
N ARG A 17 -10.75 -1.94 -9.94
CA ARG A 17 -10.15 -0.99 -8.99
C ARG A 17 -11.19 -0.38 -8.05
N ARG A 18 -12.42 -0.22 -8.52
CA ARG A 18 -13.50 0.37 -7.74
C ARG A 18 -14.84 -0.10 -8.26
N ALA A 19 -15.74 -0.50 -7.38
CA ALA A 19 -17.09 -0.92 -7.76
C ALA A 19 -18.10 -0.39 -6.73
N GLU A 20 -18.89 0.59 -7.16
CA GLU A 20 -19.97 1.23 -6.41
C GLU A 20 -21.24 1.28 -7.27
N PRO A 21 -22.42 1.44 -6.66
CA PRO A 21 -23.67 1.50 -7.42
C PRO A 21 -23.70 2.62 -8.48
N SER A 22 -22.91 3.68 -8.31
CA SER A 22 -22.83 4.81 -9.24
C SER A 22 -21.70 4.70 -10.27
N LYS A 23 -20.68 3.86 -10.03
CA LYS A 23 -19.47 3.82 -10.84
C LYS A 23 -18.70 2.51 -10.69
N VAL A 24 -18.21 1.97 -11.80
CA VAL A 24 -17.21 0.89 -11.81
C VAL A 24 -15.96 1.37 -12.54
N THR A 25 -14.78 1.11 -11.97
CA THR A 25 -13.48 1.44 -12.56
C THR A 25 -12.69 0.18 -12.86
N LEU A 26 -12.33 -0.02 -14.13
CA LEU A 26 -11.48 -1.11 -14.58
C LEU A 26 -10.12 -0.57 -15.02
N PHE A 27 -9.06 -1.32 -14.72
CA PHE A 27 -7.70 -1.02 -15.12
C PHE A 27 -7.03 -2.26 -15.70
N PHE A 28 -6.25 -2.07 -16.77
CA PHE A 28 -5.32 -3.08 -17.27
C PHE A 28 -4.21 -2.44 -18.10
N VAL A 29 -3.15 -3.20 -18.35
CA VAL A 29 -2.04 -2.80 -19.21
C VAL A 29 -1.98 -3.70 -20.42
N SER A 30 -1.81 -3.13 -21.61
CA SER A 30 -1.74 -3.88 -22.86
C SER A 30 -0.53 -3.45 -23.70
N ARG A 31 -0.21 -4.24 -24.73
CA ARG A 31 0.88 -3.93 -25.66
C ARG A 31 0.54 -2.86 -26.70
N GLN A 32 -0.70 -2.36 -26.75
CA GLN A 32 -1.16 -1.42 -27.77
C GLN A 32 -2.18 -0.39 -27.27
N ALA A 33 -2.27 0.76 -27.93
CA ALA A 33 -3.18 1.84 -27.53
C ALA A 33 -4.66 1.62 -27.89
N HIS A 34 -4.97 0.65 -28.74
CA HIS A 34 -6.32 0.46 -29.27
C HIS A 34 -7.34 0.29 -28.14
N PRO A 35 -8.49 1.00 -28.19
CA PRO A 35 -9.52 0.86 -27.19
C PRO A 35 -10.14 -0.54 -27.26
N PHE A 36 -10.37 -1.11 -26.09
CA PHE A 36 -11.20 -2.28 -25.88
C PHE A 36 -12.62 -1.84 -25.53
N ASP A 37 -13.61 -2.65 -25.89
CA ASP A 37 -14.97 -2.49 -25.41
C ASP A 37 -15.16 -3.35 -24.16
N VAL A 38 -15.75 -2.77 -23.12
CA VAL A 38 -16.18 -3.50 -21.94
C VAL A 38 -17.66 -3.82 -22.10
N SER A 39 -18.04 -5.08 -21.97
CA SER A 39 -19.45 -5.49 -21.98
C SER A 39 -19.79 -6.27 -20.71
N SER A 40 -21.02 -6.07 -20.23
CA SER A 40 -21.59 -6.76 -19.07
C SER A 40 -23.10 -6.70 -19.19
N GLU A 41 -23.75 -7.85 -19.36
CA GLU A 41 -25.23 -7.91 -19.41
C GLU A 41 -25.84 -7.50 -18.05
N PRO A 42 -25.34 -7.95 -16.89
CA PRO A 42 -25.91 -7.57 -15.60
C PRO A 42 -25.87 -6.06 -15.31
N LEU A 43 -24.86 -5.34 -15.78
CA LEU A 43 -24.77 -3.88 -15.59
C LEU A 43 -25.84 -3.10 -16.39
N GLY A 44 -26.49 -3.72 -17.38
CA GLY A 44 -27.43 -3.06 -18.27
C GLY A 44 -26.75 -2.03 -19.18
N GLU A 45 -27.46 -0.96 -19.53
CA GLU A 45 -26.91 0.12 -20.35
C GLU A 45 -26.08 1.09 -19.51
N PHE A 46 -24.82 1.30 -19.90
CA PHE A 46 -23.91 2.22 -19.25
C PHE A 46 -23.12 3.06 -20.26
N SER A 47 -22.61 4.18 -19.78
CA SER A 47 -21.65 5.02 -20.46
C SER A 47 -20.25 4.57 -20.06
N GLN A 48 -19.35 4.59 -21.03
CA GLN A 48 -17.96 4.19 -20.85
C GLN A 48 -17.05 5.36 -21.20
N SER A 49 -16.30 5.88 -20.22
CA SER A 49 -15.17 6.78 -20.47
C SER A 49 -13.88 5.97 -20.50
N HIS A 50 -13.12 6.07 -21.60
CA HIS A 50 -11.85 5.38 -21.77
C HIS A 50 -10.70 6.37 -21.84
N HIS A 51 -9.67 6.12 -21.04
CA HIS A 51 -8.41 6.87 -21.06
C HIS A 51 -7.24 5.90 -21.24
N VAL A 52 -6.27 6.30 -22.04
CA VAL A 52 -5.04 5.52 -22.29
C VAL A 52 -3.82 6.37 -21.99
N LEU A 53 -2.87 5.80 -21.26
CA LEU A 53 -1.55 6.39 -21.02
C LEU A 53 -0.49 5.47 -21.62
N GLN A 54 0.37 6.03 -22.46
CA GLN A 54 1.51 5.30 -23.03
C GLN A 54 2.72 5.44 -22.11
N LEU A 55 3.26 4.31 -21.63
CA LEU A 55 4.48 4.26 -20.83
C LEU A 55 5.71 3.83 -21.64
N GLY A 56 5.49 3.22 -22.81
CA GLY A 56 6.56 2.76 -23.68
C GLY A 56 6.08 2.41 -25.08
N GLY A 57 6.99 1.94 -25.92
CA GLY A 57 6.67 1.50 -27.29
C GLY A 57 5.67 0.33 -27.33
N HIS A 58 5.63 -0.49 -26.26
CA HIS A 58 4.76 -1.65 -26.14
C HIS A 58 4.06 -1.72 -24.78
N CYS A 59 3.81 -0.59 -24.11
CA CYS A 59 3.18 -0.56 -22.78
C CYS A 59 2.18 0.58 -22.68
N PHE A 60 0.90 0.21 -22.56
CA PHE A 60 -0.23 1.13 -22.54
C PHE A 60 -1.16 0.80 -21.38
N CYS A 61 -1.33 1.74 -20.46
CA CYS A 61 -2.28 1.65 -19.35
C CYS A 61 -3.66 2.09 -19.82
N HIS A 62 -4.67 1.25 -19.64
CA HIS A 62 -6.07 1.54 -19.99
C HIS A 62 -6.89 1.71 -18.72
N TYR A 63 -7.66 2.79 -18.66
CA TYR A 63 -8.58 3.10 -17.58
C TYR A 63 -9.99 3.24 -18.15
N TYR A 64 -10.92 2.51 -17.56
CA TYR A 64 -12.33 2.54 -17.94
C TYR A 64 -13.17 2.97 -16.74
N PHE A 65 -13.93 4.05 -16.91
CA PHE A 65 -14.93 4.49 -15.96
C PHE A 65 -16.32 4.20 -16.53
N LEU A 66 -17.02 3.25 -15.92
CA LEU A 66 -18.37 2.87 -16.29
C LEU A 66 -19.35 3.59 -15.37
N THR A 67 -20.33 4.26 -15.94
CA THR A 67 -21.40 4.95 -15.20
C THR A 67 -22.76 4.56 -15.78
N PRO A 68 -23.78 4.31 -14.95
CA PRO A 68 -25.11 3.97 -15.45
C PRO A 68 -25.68 5.11 -16.34
N ASN A 69 -26.39 4.76 -17.41
CA ASN A 69 -26.97 5.75 -18.35
C ASN A 69 -28.23 6.42 -17.80
N ASP A 70 -29.01 5.69 -17.02
CA ASP A 70 -30.22 6.18 -16.36
C ASP A 70 -29.91 6.61 -14.93
N ASP A 71 -30.85 7.29 -14.28
CA ASP A 71 -30.83 7.55 -12.82
C ASP A 71 -30.94 6.26 -11.97
N LYS A 72 -30.79 5.08 -12.57
CA LYS A 72 -30.79 3.79 -11.89
C LYS A 72 -29.35 3.37 -11.59
N PRO A 73 -29.01 3.10 -10.32
CA PRO A 73 -27.70 2.58 -9.99
C PRO A 73 -27.48 1.19 -10.59
N PHE A 74 -26.22 0.81 -10.74
CA PHE A 74 -25.82 -0.56 -11.03
C PHE A 74 -26.40 -1.54 -10.00
N PRO A 75 -26.68 -2.79 -10.41
CA PRO A 75 -27.22 -3.77 -9.50
C PRO A 75 -26.23 -4.08 -8.36
N VAL A 76 -26.80 -4.41 -7.21
CA VAL A 76 -26.07 -4.68 -5.97
C VAL A 76 -26.38 -6.09 -5.47
N ASP A 77 -25.48 -6.64 -4.64
CA ASP A 77 -25.60 -7.95 -3.98
C ASP A 77 -25.81 -9.13 -4.94
N GLN A 78 -25.31 -9.01 -6.17
CA GLN A 78 -25.29 -10.10 -7.15
C GLN A 78 -23.96 -10.12 -7.91
N LEU A 79 -23.65 -11.28 -8.49
CA LEU A 79 -22.44 -11.47 -9.27
C LEU A 79 -22.59 -10.81 -10.66
N ILE A 80 -21.66 -9.92 -11.00
CA ILE A 80 -21.62 -9.14 -12.24
C ILE A 80 -20.44 -9.64 -13.06
N ASP A 81 -20.72 -10.35 -14.14
CA ASP A 81 -19.72 -10.78 -15.10
C ASP A 81 -19.38 -9.66 -16.08
N TYR A 82 -18.19 -9.75 -16.68
CA TYR A 82 -17.76 -8.81 -17.71
C TYR A 82 -16.86 -9.50 -18.73
N GLN A 83 -16.82 -8.90 -19.93
CA GLN A 83 -15.99 -9.34 -21.04
C GLN A 83 -15.28 -8.13 -21.65
N LEU A 84 -14.04 -8.35 -22.08
CA LEU A 84 -13.30 -7.39 -22.90
C LEU A 84 -13.33 -7.84 -24.36
N SER A 85 -13.59 -6.94 -25.29
CA SER A 85 -13.45 -7.20 -26.73
C SER A 85 -12.55 -6.18 -27.39
N LEU A 86 -11.82 -6.63 -28.41
CA LEU A 86 -10.96 -5.80 -29.23
C LEU A 86 -11.38 -5.98 -30.68
N GLU A 87 -11.71 -4.88 -31.36
CA GLU A 87 -12.14 -4.90 -32.77
C GLU A 87 -13.34 -5.84 -33.03
N GLY A 88 -14.23 -5.99 -32.04
CA GLY A 88 -15.40 -6.87 -32.10
C GLY A 88 -15.14 -8.34 -31.75
N GLU A 89 -13.90 -8.74 -31.47
CA GLU A 89 -13.56 -10.08 -31.02
C GLU A 89 -13.41 -10.14 -29.49
N SER A 90 -14.10 -11.10 -28.85
CA SER A 90 -13.98 -11.34 -27.41
C SER A 90 -12.59 -11.86 -27.06
N LEU A 91 -11.96 -11.24 -26.07
CA LEU A 91 -10.68 -11.68 -25.53
C LEU A 91 -10.84 -12.92 -24.64
N ASP A 92 -9.89 -13.85 -24.72
CA ASP A 92 -9.84 -14.96 -23.77
C ASP A 92 -9.39 -14.48 -22.38
N LEU A 93 -10.33 -14.45 -21.44
CA LEU A 93 -10.09 -14.10 -20.03
C LEU A 93 -9.92 -15.33 -19.14
N SER A 94 -9.87 -16.55 -19.69
CA SER A 94 -9.74 -17.78 -18.90
C SER A 94 -8.54 -17.86 -17.96
N PRO A 95 -7.38 -17.22 -18.24
CA PRO A 95 -6.29 -17.13 -17.26
C PRO A 95 -6.68 -16.40 -15.96
N TYR A 96 -7.68 -15.53 -16.03
CA TYR A 96 -8.13 -14.66 -14.93
C TYR A 96 -9.38 -15.20 -14.21
N TYR A 97 -9.93 -16.35 -14.61
CA TYR A 97 -11.05 -16.95 -13.91
C TYR A 97 -10.62 -17.45 -12.54
N LEU A 98 -11.40 -17.11 -11.51
CA LEU A 98 -11.27 -17.76 -10.21
C LEU A 98 -11.48 -19.27 -10.36
N GLU A 99 -10.87 -20.03 -9.46
CA GLU A 99 -10.95 -21.48 -9.48
C GLU A 99 -12.42 -21.96 -9.42
N GLY A 100 -12.80 -22.84 -10.35
CA GLY A 100 -14.16 -23.35 -10.48
C GLY A 100 -15.17 -22.40 -11.14
N GLN A 101 -14.74 -21.22 -11.61
CA GLN A 101 -15.58 -20.28 -12.35
C GLN A 101 -15.32 -20.35 -13.86
N SER A 102 -16.29 -19.91 -14.66
CA SER A 102 -16.21 -19.89 -16.13
C SER A 102 -16.10 -18.50 -16.73
N GLN A 103 -16.06 -17.46 -15.89
CA GLN A 103 -15.97 -16.06 -16.29
C GLN A 103 -15.38 -15.20 -15.18
N CYS A 104 -14.84 -14.04 -15.54
CA CYS A 104 -14.48 -13.01 -14.57
C CYS A 104 -15.75 -12.31 -14.10
N ALA A 105 -15.88 -12.12 -12.79
CA ALA A 105 -17.02 -11.44 -12.21
C ALA A 105 -16.71 -10.83 -10.84
N PHE A 106 -17.44 -9.80 -10.46
CA PHE A 106 -17.30 -9.10 -9.16
C PHE A 106 -18.68 -8.81 -8.56
N VAL A 107 -18.72 -8.30 -7.33
CA VAL A 107 -19.95 -7.92 -6.63
C VAL A 107 -19.88 -6.44 -6.25
N ILE A 108 -20.98 -5.72 -6.43
CA ILE A 108 -21.18 -4.39 -5.84
C ILE A 108 -22.01 -4.58 -4.57
N PRO A 109 -21.48 -4.30 -3.38
CA PRO A 109 -22.24 -4.47 -2.14
C PRO A 109 -23.27 -3.37 -1.98
N LYS A 110 -24.51 -3.71 -1.64
CA LYS A 110 -25.48 -2.73 -1.12
C LYS A 110 -25.07 -2.28 0.27
N GLN A 111 -24.65 -3.24 1.08
CA GLN A 111 -24.11 -3.08 2.42
C GLN A 111 -22.89 -3.97 2.56
N LEU A 112 -21.83 -3.46 3.18
CA LEU A 112 -20.62 -4.21 3.45
C LEU A 112 -20.86 -5.15 4.63
N ASN A 113 -20.98 -6.44 4.33
CA ASN A 113 -21.07 -7.49 5.35
C ASN A 113 -19.73 -8.21 5.57
N SER A 114 -18.87 -8.22 4.55
CA SER A 114 -17.56 -8.88 4.60
C SER A 114 -16.56 -8.18 3.70
N MET A 115 -15.33 -8.01 4.19
CA MET A 115 -14.22 -7.42 3.46
C MET A 115 -12.90 -8.10 3.80
N LEU A 116 -11.96 -8.03 2.86
CA LEU A 116 -10.58 -8.43 3.06
C LEU A 116 -9.72 -7.18 3.28
N HIS A 117 -8.80 -7.24 4.22
CA HIS A 117 -7.89 -6.13 4.50
C HIS A 117 -6.48 -6.62 4.82
N GLY A 118 -5.46 -6.02 4.21
CA GLY A 118 -4.06 -6.29 4.54
C GLY A 118 -3.15 -5.15 4.12
N SER A 119 -1.88 -5.26 4.50
CA SER A 119 -0.86 -4.25 4.21
C SER A 119 0.51 -4.85 3.93
N CYS A 120 1.35 -4.13 3.17
CA CYS A 120 2.77 -4.42 2.94
C CYS A 120 3.04 -5.78 2.26
N ARG A 121 3.37 -5.75 0.96
CA ARG A 121 3.65 -6.95 0.16
C ARG A 121 5.07 -6.93 -0.42
N ASN A 122 6.06 -7.40 0.35
CA ASN A 122 7.46 -7.44 -0.10
C ASN A 122 7.71 -8.70 -0.97
N PRO A 123 8.04 -8.56 -2.28
CA PRO A 123 8.22 -9.70 -3.18
C PRO A 123 9.33 -10.68 -2.79
N HIS A 124 10.38 -10.22 -2.10
CA HIS A 124 11.56 -11.03 -1.79
C HIS A 124 11.66 -11.45 -0.32
N HIS A 125 10.64 -11.15 0.48
CA HIS A 125 10.53 -11.70 1.84
C HIS A 125 10.30 -13.22 1.80
N GLU A 126 10.77 -13.95 2.81
CA GLU A 126 10.71 -15.43 2.84
C GLU A 126 9.32 -16.01 3.18
N SER A 127 8.42 -15.17 3.71
CA SER A 127 7.05 -15.59 4.08
C SER A 127 6.17 -15.87 2.86
N LYS A 128 5.09 -16.63 3.07
CA LYS A 128 4.11 -16.92 2.01
C LYS A 128 3.22 -15.70 1.75
N ASP A 129 2.78 -15.56 0.50
CA ASP A 129 1.91 -14.45 0.07
C ASP A 129 0.46 -14.72 0.46
N ALA A 130 -0.08 -13.92 1.38
CA ALA A 130 -1.44 -14.08 1.86
C ALA A 130 -2.53 -13.74 0.82
N LEU A 131 -2.20 -13.03 -0.27
CA LEU A 131 -3.17 -12.80 -1.36
C LEU A 131 -3.56 -14.11 -2.08
N ILE A 132 -2.67 -15.11 -2.07
CA ILE A 132 -2.98 -16.45 -2.59
C ILE A 132 -4.13 -17.06 -1.78
N SER A 133 -4.05 -16.98 -0.45
CA SER A 133 -5.10 -17.45 0.45
C SER A 133 -6.40 -16.67 0.29
N ALA A 134 -6.35 -15.35 0.06
CA ALA A 134 -7.53 -14.56 -0.28
C ALA A 134 -8.22 -15.03 -1.57
N SER A 135 -7.45 -15.31 -2.62
CA SER A 135 -7.96 -15.83 -3.89
C SER A 135 -8.67 -17.17 -3.72
N HIS A 136 -8.04 -18.13 -3.03
CA HIS A 136 -8.66 -19.42 -2.73
C HIS A 136 -9.89 -19.28 -1.84
N PHE A 137 -9.86 -18.38 -0.85
CA PHE A 137 -11.01 -18.11 0.01
C PHE A 137 -12.19 -17.58 -0.81
N LEU A 138 -11.98 -16.58 -1.66
CA LEU A 138 -13.02 -16.02 -2.53
C LEU A 138 -13.58 -17.09 -3.48
N ALA A 139 -12.72 -17.86 -4.14
CA ALA A 139 -13.13 -18.96 -5.00
C ALA A 139 -13.99 -20.00 -4.26
N SER A 140 -13.61 -20.36 -3.03
CA SER A 140 -14.37 -21.29 -2.20
C SER A 140 -15.77 -20.76 -1.86
N LYS A 141 -15.90 -19.45 -1.60
CA LYS A 141 -17.19 -18.82 -1.29
C LYS A 141 -18.13 -18.81 -2.49
N ARG A 142 -17.60 -18.52 -3.67
CA ARG A 142 -18.35 -18.59 -4.93
C ARG A 142 -18.84 -19.99 -5.24
N GLN A 143 -17.97 -21.00 -5.14
CA GLN A 143 -18.36 -22.39 -5.37
C GLN A 143 -19.45 -22.88 -4.40
N GLN A 144 -19.43 -22.38 -3.16
CA GLN A 144 -20.43 -22.71 -2.14
C GLN A 144 -21.71 -21.89 -2.25
N ALA A 145 -21.80 -20.92 -3.17
CA ALA A 145 -22.88 -19.93 -3.23
C ALA A 145 -23.17 -19.29 -1.86
N SER A 146 -22.10 -18.98 -1.13
CA SER A 146 -22.15 -18.39 0.21
C SER A 146 -21.64 -16.96 0.20
N GLU A 147 -21.93 -16.21 1.27
CA GLU A 147 -21.50 -14.82 1.41
C GLU A 147 -19.98 -14.66 1.22
N GLU A 148 -19.60 -13.82 0.25
CA GLU A 148 -18.23 -13.54 -0.13
C GLU A 148 -17.78 -12.14 0.31
N PRO A 149 -16.46 -11.91 0.54
CA PRO A 149 -15.97 -10.56 0.71
C PRO A 149 -16.18 -9.76 -0.58
N SER A 150 -16.71 -8.55 -0.45
CA SER A 150 -17.09 -7.70 -1.59
C SER A 150 -16.00 -6.70 -1.99
N VAL A 151 -15.10 -6.38 -1.06
CA VAL A 151 -13.97 -5.46 -1.28
C VAL A 151 -12.68 -6.02 -0.69
N LEU A 152 -11.59 -5.82 -1.42
CA LEU A 152 -10.22 -6.00 -0.97
C LEU A 152 -9.60 -4.62 -0.69
N ILE A 153 -9.16 -4.40 0.53
CA ILE A 153 -8.54 -3.15 0.97
C ILE A 153 -7.07 -3.41 1.25
N MET A 154 -6.19 -2.74 0.52
CA MET A 154 -4.74 -2.85 0.70
C MET A 154 -4.17 -1.52 1.20
N SER A 155 -3.93 -1.43 2.50
CA SER A 155 -3.33 -0.23 3.12
C SER A 155 -1.80 -0.35 3.14
N GLY A 156 -1.07 0.74 2.95
CA GLY A 156 0.39 0.75 2.92
C GLY A 156 1.02 0.16 1.64
N ASP A 157 2.24 -0.35 1.76
CA ASP A 157 3.13 -0.57 0.61
C ASP A 157 2.68 -1.65 -0.38
N GLN A 158 2.51 -1.24 -1.65
CA GLN A 158 2.28 -2.16 -2.76
C GLN A 158 3.58 -2.56 -3.46
N ILE A 159 4.56 -1.66 -3.45
CA ILE A 159 5.92 -1.88 -3.91
C ILE A 159 6.91 -1.42 -2.84
N TYR A 160 8.16 -1.86 -2.94
CA TYR A 160 9.27 -1.37 -2.11
C TYR A 160 10.31 -0.73 -3.03
N ALA A 161 10.27 0.59 -3.18
CA ALA A 161 11.11 1.34 -4.10
C ALA A 161 12.55 1.52 -3.59
N ASP A 162 12.75 1.49 -2.27
CA ASP A 162 14.04 1.61 -1.61
C ASP A 162 14.68 0.25 -1.27
N ASP A 163 13.88 -0.80 -1.06
CA ASP A 163 14.32 -2.17 -0.76
C ASP A 163 14.00 -3.14 -1.92
N VAL A 164 14.70 -2.96 -3.04
CA VAL A 164 14.53 -3.83 -4.23
C VAL A 164 15.52 -5.00 -4.20
N ALA A 165 15.02 -6.22 -4.37
CA ALA A 165 15.87 -7.39 -4.53
C ALA A 165 16.79 -7.27 -5.76
N GLY A 166 18.02 -7.76 -5.67
CA GLY A 166 18.97 -7.71 -6.78
C GLY A 166 18.44 -8.36 -8.08
N PRO A 167 17.90 -9.59 -8.04
CA PRO A 167 17.25 -10.21 -9.19
C PRO A 167 16.06 -9.42 -9.74
N MET A 168 15.30 -8.73 -8.88
CA MET A 168 14.21 -7.86 -9.29
C MET A 168 14.74 -6.64 -10.05
N LEU A 169 15.84 -6.04 -9.60
CA LEU A 169 16.45 -4.90 -10.30
C LEU A 169 16.99 -5.28 -11.69
N LEU A 170 17.57 -6.47 -11.84
CA LEU A 170 17.96 -7.00 -13.15
C LEU A 170 16.75 -7.31 -14.04
N ALA A 171 15.65 -7.80 -13.45
CA ALA A 171 14.40 -8.02 -14.16
C ALA A 171 13.78 -6.69 -14.65
N ILE A 172 13.83 -5.65 -13.82
CA ILE A 172 13.39 -4.29 -14.16
C ILE A 172 14.12 -3.80 -15.43
N GLU A 173 15.45 -3.89 -15.47
CA GLU A 173 16.24 -3.47 -16.63
C GLU A 173 15.83 -4.21 -17.92
N LYS A 174 15.66 -5.54 -17.83
CA LYS A 174 15.18 -6.33 -18.97
C LYS A 174 13.76 -5.97 -19.40
N LEU A 175 12.86 -5.71 -18.46
CA LEU A 175 11.47 -5.38 -18.77
C LEU A 175 11.35 -4.00 -19.42
N ILE A 176 12.14 -3.04 -18.94
CA ILE A 176 12.28 -1.70 -19.54
C ILE A 176 12.61 -1.84 -21.04
N ASP A 177 13.59 -2.67 -21.38
CA ASP A 177 13.99 -2.87 -22.77
C ASP A 177 12.95 -3.69 -23.58
N ALA A 178 12.38 -4.74 -22.99
CA ALA A 178 11.38 -5.60 -23.64
C ALA A 178 10.10 -4.82 -24.01
N LEU A 179 9.64 -3.93 -23.14
CA LEU A 179 8.46 -3.09 -23.35
C LEU A 179 8.77 -1.74 -24.01
N LYS A 180 10.06 -1.45 -24.21
CA LYS A 180 10.56 -0.14 -24.68
C LYS A 180 9.99 1.00 -23.85
N LEU A 181 10.04 0.87 -22.52
CA LEU A 181 9.59 1.93 -21.62
C LEU A 181 10.34 3.22 -21.92
N PHE A 182 9.63 4.34 -21.90
CA PHE A 182 10.26 5.64 -22.07
C PHE A 182 11.19 5.90 -20.89
N LYS A 183 12.42 6.31 -21.19
CA LYS A 183 13.47 6.55 -20.20
C LYS A 183 13.58 8.03 -19.91
N GLU A 184 13.61 8.41 -18.64
CA GLU A 184 13.90 9.79 -18.30
C GLU A 184 15.42 10.10 -18.43
N PRO A 185 15.81 11.38 -18.51
CA PRO A 185 17.23 11.74 -18.49
C PRO A 185 17.94 11.19 -17.26
N CYS A 186 19.18 10.73 -17.43
CA CYS A 186 19.95 10.13 -16.34
C CYS A 186 20.11 11.11 -15.17
N LEU A 187 19.53 10.78 -14.02
CA LEU A 187 19.60 11.62 -12.80
C LEU A 187 20.92 11.46 -12.04
N LEU A 188 21.56 10.29 -12.14
CA LEU A 188 22.80 9.94 -11.46
C LEU A 188 23.73 9.21 -12.43
N GLU A 189 24.84 9.86 -12.82
CA GLU A 189 25.83 9.35 -13.79
C GLU A 189 26.24 7.87 -13.55
N PRO A 190 26.54 7.40 -12.32
CA PRO A 190 26.94 6.01 -12.09
C PRO A 190 25.88 4.97 -12.47
N LEU A 191 24.60 5.34 -12.47
CA LEU A 191 23.51 4.44 -12.85
C LEU A 191 23.39 4.26 -14.37
N GLY A 192 23.97 5.17 -15.16
CA GLY A 192 24.00 5.07 -16.62
C GLY A 192 24.80 3.88 -17.17
N TYR A 193 25.60 3.21 -16.33
CA TYR A 193 26.41 2.04 -16.71
C TYR A 193 25.67 0.69 -16.58
N GLY A 194 24.39 0.70 -16.19
CA GLY A 194 23.54 -0.50 -16.04
C GLY A 194 23.50 -1.07 -14.63
N SER A 195 22.46 -1.85 -14.32
CA SER A 195 22.18 -2.31 -12.95
C SER A 195 23.19 -3.34 -12.45
N SER A 196 23.76 -4.15 -13.34
CA SER A 196 24.76 -5.17 -12.97
C SER A 196 26.02 -4.59 -12.29
N GLN A 197 26.41 -3.37 -12.64
CA GLN A 197 27.57 -2.70 -12.04
C GLN A 197 27.26 -1.99 -10.72
N THR A 198 25.99 -1.59 -10.56
CA THR A 198 25.52 -0.78 -9.42
C THR A 198 24.74 -1.59 -8.39
N LEU A 199 24.48 -2.88 -8.67
CA LEU A 199 23.77 -3.80 -7.79
C LEU A 199 24.40 -3.84 -6.40
N TYR A 200 23.55 -3.64 -5.39
CA TYR A 200 23.88 -3.51 -3.98
C TYR A 200 24.84 -2.37 -3.61
N LYS A 201 24.94 -1.33 -4.45
CA LYS A 201 25.85 -0.20 -4.26
C LYS A 201 25.21 1.15 -4.56
N ARG A 202 23.89 1.20 -4.79
CA ARG A 202 23.20 2.43 -5.20
C ARG A 202 23.20 3.50 -4.11
N ASP A 203 23.17 3.10 -2.85
CA ASP A 203 23.25 3.96 -1.67
C ASP A 203 24.43 4.93 -1.71
N ALA A 204 25.59 4.48 -2.20
CA ALA A 204 26.79 5.32 -2.32
C ALA A 204 26.66 6.46 -3.35
N PHE A 205 25.67 6.39 -4.25
CA PHE A 205 25.44 7.37 -5.30
C PHE A 205 24.22 8.27 -5.02
N LEU A 206 23.42 7.92 -4.01
CA LEU A 206 22.25 8.71 -3.66
C LEU A 206 22.66 10.09 -3.12
N PRO A 207 21.86 11.14 -3.37
CA PRO A 207 22.16 12.48 -2.88
C PRO A 207 22.33 12.55 -1.36
N THR A 208 23.23 13.44 -0.94
CA THR A 208 23.50 13.74 0.47
C THR A 208 23.63 15.25 0.65
N THR A 209 23.24 15.77 1.81
CA THR A 209 23.58 17.13 2.23
C THR A 209 24.94 17.08 2.92
N LYS A 210 25.92 17.78 2.36
CA LYS A 210 27.29 17.73 2.89
C LYS A 210 27.35 18.36 4.27
N TRP A 211 28.18 17.81 5.16
CA TRP A 211 28.24 18.25 6.56
C TRP A 211 28.50 19.75 6.71
N HIS A 212 29.22 20.38 5.77
CA HIS A 212 29.53 21.81 5.78
C HIS A 212 28.39 22.71 5.27
N GLU A 213 27.40 22.14 4.57
CA GLU A 213 26.15 22.80 4.14
C GLU A 213 25.05 22.69 5.19
N ARG A 214 25.18 21.76 6.15
CA ARG A 214 24.25 21.59 7.27
C ARG A 214 24.25 22.81 8.20
N SER A 215 23.15 22.99 8.93
CA SER A 215 23.07 24.05 9.95
C SER A 215 24.11 23.83 11.06
N LYS A 216 24.77 24.91 11.49
CA LYS A 216 25.68 24.87 12.66
C LYS A 216 24.97 24.55 13.98
N LEU A 217 23.63 24.58 13.99
CA LEU A 217 22.80 24.18 15.13
C LEU A 217 22.67 22.65 15.22
N GLU A 218 22.91 21.92 14.12
CA GLU A 218 22.84 20.46 14.10
C GLU A 218 24.14 19.84 14.58
N LEU A 219 24.03 18.76 15.36
CA LEU A 219 25.18 17.99 15.84
C LEU A 219 26.03 17.43 14.67
N GLY A 220 25.38 17.08 13.56
CA GLY A 220 26.05 16.55 12.37
C GLY A 220 27.08 17.48 11.74
N TYR A 221 26.88 18.79 11.82
CA TYR A 221 27.87 19.78 11.37
C TYR A 221 29.18 19.65 12.16
N TRP A 222 29.08 19.57 13.49
CA TRP A 222 30.23 19.46 14.39
C TRP A 222 30.89 18.10 14.35
N LEU A 223 30.11 17.04 14.11
CA LEU A 223 30.58 15.68 13.91
C LEU A 223 31.13 15.43 12.50
N ARG A 224 31.04 16.43 11.59
CA ARG A 224 31.44 16.32 10.17
C ARG A 224 30.79 15.13 9.47
N ARG A 225 29.51 14.89 9.77
CA ARG A 225 28.71 13.80 9.21
C ARG A 225 27.75 14.34 8.15
N ASP A 226 27.88 13.83 6.94
CA ASP A 226 26.92 14.11 5.86
C ASP A 226 25.52 13.59 6.27
N LEU A 227 24.48 14.26 5.78
CA LEU A 227 23.10 13.82 5.96
C LEU A 227 22.66 13.09 4.68
N GLU A 228 22.41 11.79 4.80
CA GLU A 228 21.83 10.99 3.73
C GLU A 228 20.38 11.40 3.49
N HIS A 229 19.99 11.56 2.23
CA HIS A 229 18.61 11.93 1.88
C HIS A 229 17.67 10.73 1.91
N PHE A 230 18.22 9.53 1.72
CA PHE A 230 17.50 8.27 1.67
C PHE A 230 18.19 7.33 2.65
N THR A 231 17.58 7.14 3.82
CA THR A 231 18.23 6.60 5.04
C THR A 231 18.01 5.09 5.25
N SER A 232 17.27 4.43 4.36
CA SER A 232 17.03 2.99 4.42
C SER A 232 18.34 2.21 4.44
N LEU A 233 18.50 1.31 5.42
CA LEU A 233 19.60 0.33 5.47
C LEU A 233 19.59 -0.64 4.29
N LYS A 234 18.52 -0.62 3.52
CA LYS A 234 18.31 -1.48 2.37
C LYS A 234 18.32 -0.71 1.04
N SER A 235 18.61 0.60 1.08
CA SER A 235 18.74 1.50 -0.08
C SER A 235 19.82 1.11 -1.11
N HIS A 236 20.56 0.03 -0.86
CA HIS A 236 21.57 -0.53 -1.76
C HIS A 236 21.08 -0.79 -3.19
N ASN A 237 19.76 -0.93 -3.40
CA ASN A 237 19.12 -1.10 -4.71
C ASN A 237 17.97 -0.11 -4.94
N HIS A 238 17.99 1.06 -4.29
CA HIS A 238 16.93 2.07 -4.40
C HIS A 238 16.65 2.44 -5.87
N LEU A 239 15.38 2.54 -6.23
CA LEU A 239 14.93 3.00 -7.55
C LEU A 239 15.11 4.50 -7.70
N VAL A 240 15.54 4.93 -8.87
CA VAL A 240 15.84 6.33 -9.14
C VAL A 240 15.00 6.84 -10.30
N HIS A 241 14.96 6.05 -11.38
CA HIS A 241 14.35 6.51 -12.62
C HIS A 241 12.90 6.06 -12.76
N ILE A 242 12.04 6.91 -13.33
CA ILE A 242 10.59 6.66 -13.44
C ILE A 242 10.26 5.31 -14.14
N GLU A 243 11.03 4.93 -15.16
CA GLU A 243 10.86 3.65 -15.84
C GLU A 243 11.12 2.44 -14.94
N GLU A 244 11.98 2.59 -13.92
CA GLU A 244 12.24 1.55 -12.94
C GLU A 244 11.01 1.33 -12.04
N PHE A 245 10.37 2.42 -11.59
CA PHE A 245 9.14 2.36 -10.80
C PHE A 245 8.02 1.69 -11.60
N PHE A 246 7.83 2.07 -12.86
CA PHE A 246 6.81 1.45 -13.72
C PHE A 246 7.05 -0.04 -13.93
N ALA A 247 8.30 -0.44 -14.22
CA ALA A 247 8.66 -1.83 -14.35
C ALA A 247 8.47 -2.62 -13.05
N LEU A 248 8.78 -2.02 -11.89
CA LEU A 248 8.55 -2.63 -10.59
C LEU A 248 7.05 -2.90 -10.35
N TYR A 249 6.18 -1.91 -10.57
CA TYR A 249 4.73 -2.11 -10.48
C TYR A 249 4.27 -3.26 -11.36
N LEU A 250 4.66 -3.28 -12.64
CA LEU A 250 4.32 -4.35 -13.56
C LEU A 250 4.79 -5.73 -13.06
N LEU A 251 6.04 -5.86 -12.60
CA LEU A 251 6.58 -7.11 -12.06
C LEU A 251 5.90 -7.54 -10.74
N THR A 252 5.39 -6.61 -9.95
CA THR A 252 4.68 -6.95 -8.70
C THR A 252 3.26 -7.46 -8.93
N THR A 253 2.67 -7.18 -10.09
CA THR A 253 1.27 -7.52 -10.39
C THR A 253 1.07 -8.44 -11.59
N SER A 254 2.12 -8.74 -12.37
CA SER A 254 1.97 -9.46 -13.64
C SER A 254 2.85 -10.68 -13.81
N ALA A 255 2.23 -11.85 -13.96
CA ALA A 255 2.91 -13.07 -14.38
C ALA A 255 3.42 -12.98 -15.83
N ALA A 256 2.67 -12.32 -16.71
CA ALA A 256 3.04 -12.13 -18.11
C ALA A 256 4.35 -11.32 -18.26
N CYS A 257 4.56 -10.30 -17.42
CA CYS A 257 5.79 -9.52 -17.44
C CYS A 257 7.01 -10.34 -17.01
N TRP A 258 6.86 -11.27 -16.06
CA TRP A 258 7.95 -12.17 -15.67
C TRP A 258 8.37 -13.16 -16.76
N GLN A 259 7.44 -13.52 -17.67
CA GLN A 259 7.78 -14.34 -18.83
C GLN A 259 8.69 -13.60 -19.82
N LEU A 260 8.65 -12.26 -19.84
CA LEU A 260 9.47 -11.44 -20.74
C LEU A 260 10.92 -11.26 -20.26
N VAL A 261 11.20 -11.46 -18.97
CA VAL A 261 12.54 -11.23 -18.38
C VAL A 261 13.33 -12.52 -18.14
N GLU A 262 12.65 -13.67 -18.19
CA GLU A 262 13.21 -15.02 -17.99
C GLU A 262 14.05 -15.11 -16.72
N LEU A 263 13.41 -15.11 -15.54
CA LEU A 263 14.05 -15.06 -14.21
C LEU A 263 15.26 -16.00 -14.05
N ASP A 264 15.17 -17.22 -14.57
CA ASP A 264 16.23 -18.23 -14.46
C ASP A 264 17.54 -17.77 -15.10
N THR A 265 17.47 -16.95 -16.16
CA THR A 265 18.63 -16.42 -16.88
C THR A 265 19.34 -15.27 -16.15
N LEU A 266 18.74 -14.72 -15.08
CA LEU A 266 19.34 -13.62 -14.33
C LEU A 266 20.50 -14.12 -13.48
N THR A 267 21.71 -13.67 -13.79
CA THR A 267 22.93 -14.02 -13.06
C THR A 267 23.61 -12.76 -12.55
N PHE A 268 24.31 -12.92 -11.43
CA PHE A 268 25.12 -11.86 -10.84
C PHE A 268 26.40 -12.51 -10.32
N ASP A 269 27.54 -11.97 -10.75
CA ASP A 269 28.87 -12.43 -10.37
C ASP A 269 29.55 -11.31 -9.55
N SER A 270 29.52 -11.46 -8.23
CA SER A 270 30.13 -10.51 -7.29
C SER A 270 31.45 -11.03 -6.74
N THR A 271 32.44 -10.14 -6.60
CA THR A 271 33.64 -10.44 -5.81
C THR A 271 33.39 -10.40 -4.30
N ASP A 272 32.26 -9.81 -3.88
CA ASP A 272 31.79 -9.81 -2.50
C ASP A 272 30.89 -11.04 -2.25
N PRO A 273 31.32 -12.00 -1.40
CA PRO A 273 30.54 -13.19 -1.09
C PRO A 273 29.19 -12.92 -0.44
N ASP A 274 29.04 -11.83 0.32
CA ASP A 274 27.79 -11.52 1.00
C ASP A 274 26.73 -11.04 0.00
N HIS A 275 27.13 -10.21 -0.97
CA HIS A 275 26.26 -9.81 -2.09
C HIS A 275 25.88 -11.00 -2.97
N GLN A 276 26.82 -11.93 -3.22
CA GLN A 276 26.53 -13.15 -3.97
C GLN A 276 25.49 -14.01 -3.25
N ALA A 277 25.67 -14.24 -1.95
CA ALA A 277 24.75 -15.03 -1.14
C ALA A 277 23.37 -14.37 -1.04
N LYS A 278 23.34 -13.04 -0.85
CA LYS A 278 22.09 -12.24 -0.84
C LYS A 278 21.32 -12.37 -2.15
N PHE A 279 21.99 -12.23 -3.29
CA PHE A 279 21.37 -12.40 -4.61
C PHE A 279 20.75 -13.78 -4.80
N VAL A 280 21.47 -14.85 -4.44
CA VAL A 280 20.96 -16.22 -4.55
C VAL A 280 19.72 -16.41 -3.67
N LYS A 281 19.76 -15.95 -2.41
CA LYS A 281 18.63 -16.03 -1.48
C LYS A 281 17.41 -15.27 -2.01
N GLU A 282 17.60 -14.03 -2.43
CA GLU A 282 16.54 -13.20 -2.99
C GLU A 282 15.94 -13.80 -4.26
N LYS A 283 16.77 -14.40 -5.14
CA LYS A 283 16.29 -15.03 -6.38
C LYS A 283 15.34 -16.19 -6.08
N THR A 284 15.63 -16.98 -5.05
CA THR A 284 14.73 -18.05 -4.61
C THR A 284 13.38 -17.50 -4.16
N HIS A 285 13.36 -16.44 -3.34
CA HIS A 285 12.10 -15.86 -2.87
C HIS A 285 11.30 -15.16 -3.97
N ILE A 286 11.99 -14.46 -4.88
CA ILE A 286 11.35 -13.88 -6.07
C ILE A 286 10.74 -15.00 -6.94
N ALA A 287 11.42 -16.12 -7.13
CA ALA A 287 10.86 -17.25 -7.86
C ALA A 287 9.55 -17.75 -7.22
N GLU A 288 9.52 -17.93 -5.89
CA GLU A 288 8.29 -18.29 -5.18
C GLU A 288 7.18 -17.25 -5.36
N PHE A 289 7.50 -15.97 -5.26
CA PHE A 289 6.55 -14.88 -5.49
C PHE A 289 5.95 -14.93 -6.91
N VAL A 290 6.79 -15.12 -7.92
CA VAL A 290 6.38 -15.19 -9.33
C VAL A 290 5.41 -16.35 -9.57
N THR A 291 5.64 -17.51 -8.94
CA THR A 291 4.70 -18.65 -9.07
C THR A 291 3.30 -18.36 -8.52
N GLY A 292 3.18 -17.43 -7.56
CA GLY A 292 1.90 -17.02 -6.97
C GLY A 292 1.13 -15.99 -7.78
N LEU A 293 1.79 -15.23 -8.67
CA LEU A 293 1.18 -14.11 -9.40
C LEU A 293 -0.08 -14.48 -10.19
N PRO A 294 -0.15 -15.61 -10.94
CA PRO A 294 -1.39 -15.97 -11.64
C PRO A 294 -2.61 -16.14 -10.71
N ILE A 295 -2.39 -16.52 -9.45
CA ILE A 295 -3.48 -16.67 -8.46
C ILE A 295 -3.94 -15.29 -7.96
N VAL A 296 -3.02 -14.36 -7.81
CA VAL A 296 -3.29 -12.97 -7.39
C VAL A 296 -3.95 -12.17 -8.51
N GLU A 297 -3.54 -12.36 -9.77
CA GLU A 297 -4.19 -11.76 -10.94
C GLU A 297 -5.67 -12.15 -11.02
N LYS A 298 -5.99 -13.43 -10.77
CA LYS A 298 -7.39 -13.91 -10.67
C LYS A 298 -8.16 -13.21 -9.57
N LEU A 299 -7.54 -12.96 -8.42
CA LEU A 299 -8.18 -12.21 -7.34
C LEU A 299 -8.53 -10.80 -7.83
N PHE A 300 -7.57 -10.04 -8.34
CA PHE A 300 -7.79 -8.65 -8.78
C PHE A 300 -8.79 -8.51 -9.94
N ALA A 301 -8.91 -9.52 -10.79
CA ALA A 301 -9.91 -9.55 -11.85
C ALA A 301 -11.35 -9.80 -11.36
N ASN A 302 -11.51 -10.23 -10.09
CA ASN A 302 -12.77 -10.76 -9.57
C ASN A 302 -13.25 -10.12 -8.26
N ILE A 303 -12.52 -9.17 -7.67
CA ILE A 303 -12.97 -8.39 -6.51
C ILE A 303 -12.61 -6.92 -6.70
N SER A 304 -13.47 -6.01 -6.25
CA SER A 304 -13.12 -4.59 -6.16
C SER A 304 -11.95 -4.42 -5.20
N HIS A 305 -10.84 -3.86 -5.65
CA HIS A 305 -9.67 -3.65 -4.80
C HIS A 305 -9.19 -2.20 -4.79
N ILE A 306 -9.15 -1.63 -3.59
CA ILE A 306 -8.72 -0.25 -3.34
C ILE A 306 -7.42 -0.26 -2.53
N THR A 307 -6.60 0.76 -2.73
CA THR A 307 -5.28 0.86 -2.09
C THR A 307 -5.04 2.21 -1.42
N MET A 308 -4.08 2.28 -0.51
CA MET A 308 -3.52 3.55 0.00
C MET A 308 -2.03 3.33 0.22
N PHE A 309 -1.15 4.22 -0.28
CA PHE A 309 0.31 4.02 -0.17
C PHE A 309 0.81 4.11 1.28
N ASP A 310 2.05 3.66 1.50
CA ASP A 310 2.90 4.14 2.59
C ASP A 310 4.19 4.77 2.05
N ASP A 311 5.24 4.85 2.87
CA ASP A 311 6.54 5.36 2.47
C ASP A 311 7.24 4.52 1.43
N HIS A 312 7.34 3.19 1.57
CA HIS A 312 8.14 2.37 0.67
C HIS A 312 7.60 2.34 -0.78
N ASP A 313 6.36 2.77 -1.05
CA ASP A 313 5.90 3.09 -2.41
C ASP A 313 6.74 4.21 -3.08
N VAL A 314 7.41 5.05 -2.29
CA VAL A 314 8.28 6.16 -2.70
C VAL A 314 9.70 5.98 -2.19
N THR A 315 9.90 5.99 -0.88
CA THR A 315 11.16 5.75 -0.15
C THR A 315 10.90 5.69 1.36
N ASP A 316 11.66 4.88 2.09
CA ASP A 316 11.67 4.80 3.57
C ASP A 316 11.71 6.19 4.24
N ASP A 317 11.02 6.35 5.38
CA ASP A 317 10.91 7.60 6.14
C ASP A 317 10.32 8.80 5.36
N TRP A 318 9.60 8.57 4.25
CA TRP A 318 9.08 9.65 3.40
C TRP A 318 8.21 10.64 4.20
N ASN A 319 8.66 11.90 4.25
CA ASN A 319 8.05 13.00 5.01
C ASN A 319 8.00 12.77 6.54
N LEU A 320 8.84 11.90 7.09
CA LEU A 320 8.83 11.60 8.52
C LEU A 320 9.11 12.83 9.39
N THR A 321 10.05 13.69 8.98
CA THR A 321 10.44 14.90 9.73
C THR A 321 10.58 16.11 8.81
N ALA A 322 10.30 17.31 9.36
CA ALA A 322 10.47 18.56 8.61
C ALA A 322 11.93 18.80 8.16
N GLY A 323 12.91 18.34 8.93
CA GLY A 323 14.32 18.39 8.57
C GLY A 323 14.66 17.51 7.36
N TRP A 324 14.11 16.29 7.32
CA TRP A 324 14.24 15.41 6.15
C TRP A 324 13.61 16.06 4.91
N GLU A 325 12.38 16.58 5.03
CA GLU A 325 11.68 17.25 3.93
C GLU A 325 12.52 18.40 3.35
N GLN A 326 13.09 19.24 4.23
CA GLN A 326 13.92 20.36 3.80
C GLN A 326 15.17 19.90 3.03
N ALA A 327 15.86 18.87 3.49
CA ALA A 327 17.04 18.32 2.82
C ALA A 327 16.69 17.71 1.45
N VAL A 328 15.61 16.91 1.39
CA VAL A 328 15.19 16.20 0.18
C VAL A 328 14.61 17.14 -0.87
N TYR A 329 13.65 17.98 -0.50
CA TYR A 329 12.94 18.84 -1.47
C TYR A 329 13.79 20.04 -1.96
N SER A 330 14.87 20.38 -1.25
CA SER A 330 15.83 21.39 -1.71
C SER A 330 16.83 20.85 -2.74
N ASN A 331 17.01 19.54 -2.84
CA ASN A 331 17.85 18.90 -3.83
C ASN A 331 17.04 18.50 -5.06
N SER A 332 17.45 18.93 -6.26
CA SER A 332 16.69 18.67 -7.49
C SER A 332 16.59 17.20 -7.86
N VAL A 333 17.63 16.40 -7.57
CA VAL A 333 17.64 14.96 -7.86
C VAL A 333 16.76 14.22 -6.86
N SER A 334 16.93 14.46 -5.56
CA SER A 334 16.09 13.82 -4.54
C SER A 334 14.62 14.13 -4.73
N LYS A 335 14.28 15.40 -4.96
CA LYS A 335 12.91 15.81 -5.28
C LYS A 335 12.35 15.09 -6.52
N ARG A 336 13.16 14.87 -7.55
CA ARG A 336 12.75 14.17 -8.76
C ARG A 336 12.47 12.68 -8.50
N ILE A 337 13.27 12.03 -7.66
CA ILE A 337 13.04 10.64 -7.22
C ILE A 337 11.70 10.53 -6.49
N ILE A 338 11.40 11.46 -5.56
CA ILE A 338 10.10 11.50 -4.88
C ILE A 338 8.95 11.71 -5.88
N ALA A 339 9.12 12.62 -6.85
CA ALA A 339 8.14 12.84 -7.91
C ALA A 339 7.91 11.57 -8.75
N ASN A 340 8.94 10.77 -9.03
CA ASN A 340 8.81 9.49 -9.74
C ASN A 340 7.96 8.48 -8.98
N GLY A 341 8.20 8.32 -7.68
CA GLY A 341 7.36 7.48 -6.81
C GLY A 341 5.89 7.90 -6.88
N LEU A 342 5.61 9.19 -6.70
CA LEU A 342 4.23 9.72 -6.75
C LEU A 342 3.57 9.60 -8.14
N ILE A 343 4.32 9.81 -9.23
CA ILE A 343 3.79 9.59 -10.59
C ILE A 343 3.46 8.11 -10.79
N SER A 344 4.31 7.20 -10.32
CA SER A 344 4.04 5.77 -10.43
C SER A 344 2.80 5.36 -9.61
N TYR A 345 2.63 5.93 -8.42
CA TYR A 345 1.41 5.73 -7.64
C TYR A 345 0.18 6.28 -8.37
N LEU A 346 0.22 7.48 -8.96
CA LEU A 346 -0.88 8.04 -9.76
C LEU A 346 -1.34 7.05 -10.84
N VAL A 347 -0.38 6.49 -11.58
CA VAL A 347 -0.60 5.62 -12.73
C VAL A 347 -1.20 4.27 -12.31
N PHE A 348 -0.62 3.61 -11.31
CA PHE A 348 -1.00 2.23 -10.98
C PHE A 348 -2.05 2.12 -9.87
N GLN A 349 -2.19 3.14 -9.03
CA GLN A 349 -3.05 3.08 -7.84
C GLN A 349 -4.06 4.22 -7.79
N GLY A 350 -3.56 5.47 -7.78
CA GLY A 350 -4.32 6.68 -7.47
C GLY A 350 -5.54 6.88 -8.35
N LEU A 351 -5.41 6.69 -9.66
CA LEU A 351 -6.53 6.86 -10.59
C LEU A 351 -7.70 5.90 -10.34
N GLY A 352 -7.38 4.67 -9.92
CA GLY A 352 -8.37 3.67 -9.56
C GLY A 352 -9.04 3.97 -8.22
N ASN A 353 -8.30 4.56 -7.28
CA ASN A 353 -8.74 4.83 -5.92
C ASN A 353 -9.83 5.90 -5.86
N ASP A 354 -9.67 7.04 -6.54
CA ASP A 354 -10.66 8.12 -6.57
C ASP A 354 -11.67 7.99 -7.74
N GLY A 355 -11.54 6.95 -8.57
CA GLY A 355 -12.38 6.77 -9.75
C GLY A 355 -12.28 7.93 -10.74
N GLY A 356 -11.10 8.56 -10.82
CA GLY A 356 -10.78 9.64 -11.77
C GLY A 356 -11.37 11.02 -11.43
N GLU A 357 -11.87 11.24 -10.22
CA GLU A 357 -12.50 12.52 -9.84
C GLU A 357 -11.52 13.70 -9.90
N TYR A 358 -10.34 13.54 -9.30
CA TYR A 358 -9.29 14.56 -9.28
C TYR A 358 -8.04 14.11 -10.05
N THR A 359 -7.68 12.85 -9.89
CA THR A 359 -6.47 12.24 -10.44
C THR A 359 -6.47 12.22 -11.97
N LEU A 360 -7.63 12.18 -12.64
CA LEU A 360 -7.70 12.20 -14.11
C LEU A 360 -7.20 13.52 -14.70
N THR A 361 -7.47 14.63 -14.03
CA THR A 361 -6.91 15.93 -14.42
C THR A 361 -5.40 15.92 -14.29
N LEU A 362 -4.89 15.34 -13.20
CA LEU A 362 -3.45 15.21 -12.95
C LEU A 362 -2.76 14.29 -13.98
N LEU A 363 -3.39 13.15 -14.31
CA LEU A 363 -2.94 12.22 -15.35
C LEU A 363 -2.89 12.90 -16.72
N THR A 364 -3.91 13.71 -17.05
CA THR A 364 -3.96 14.48 -18.30
C THR A 364 -2.81 15.49 -18.39
N GLN A 365 -2.44 16.12 -17.27
CA GLN A 365 -1.27 16.99 -17.21
C GLN A 365 0.03 16.22 -17.38
N PHE A 366 0.19 15.07 -16.69
CA PHE A 366 1.34 14.20 -16.87
C PHE A 366 1.50 13.78 -18.34
N ASN A 367 0.42 13.35 -18.99
CA ASN A 367 0.44 12.88 -20.38
C ASN A 367 0.99 13.96 -21.33
N LYS A 368 0.60 15.23 -21.14
CA LYS A 368 1.12 16.37 -21.91
C LYS A 368 2.63 16.58 -21.73
N HIS A 369 3.14 16.36 -20.53
CA HIS A 369 4.58 16.46 -20.25
C HIS A 369 5.36 15.23 -20.75
N SER A 370 4.68 14.13 -21.06
CA SER A 370 5.29 12.89 -21.56
C SER A 370 5.35 12.71 -23.07
N GLU A 371 4.71 13.58 -23.86
CA GLU A 371 4.59 13.44 -25.34
C GLU A 371 5.95 13.28 -26.06
N ASN A 372 7.05 13.73 -25.46
CA ASN A 372 8.41 13.60 -25.98
C ASN A 372 9.27 12.60 -25.17
N GLY A 373 8.71 11.46 -24.77
CA GLY A 373 9.46 10.35 -24.18
C GLY A 373 10.21 10.73 -22.89
N TYR A 374 9.54 11.45 -22.00
CA TYR A 374 10.02 11.86 -20.67
C TYR A 374 11.24 12.80 -20.59
N SER A 375 11.67 13.40 -21.70
CA SER A 375 12.82 14.31 -21.77
C SER A 375 12.75 15.56 -20.86
N ASN A 376 11.56 16.01 -20.43
CA ASN A 376 11.36 17.20 -19.61
C ASN A 376 10.33 16.98 -18.48
N LEU A 377 10.36 15.80 -17.84
CA LEU A 377 9.40 15.47 -16.79
C LEU A 377 9.47 16.35 -15.55
N ASN A 378 10.62 16.97 -15.26
CA ASN A 378 10.77 17.93 -14.16
C ASN A 378 9.79 19.11 -14.23
N ALA A 379 9.24 19.43 -15.41
CA ALA A 379 8.19 20.43 -15.58
C ALA A 379 6.85 20.05 -14.94
N PHE A 380 6.67 18.77 -14.59
CA PHE A 380 5.49 18.24 -13.89
C PHE A 380 5.71 18.10 -12.37
N ASP A 381 6.96 18.18 -11.89
CA ASP A 381 7.30 17.97 -10.47
C ASP A 381 6.48 18.88 -9.54
N LYS A 382 6.27 20.14 -9.92
CA LYS A 382 5.50 21.08 -9.10
C LYS A 382 4.04 20.62 -8.94
N GLN A 383 3.43 20.10 -10.00
CA GLN A 383 2.02 19.71 -10.03
C GLN A 383 1.82 18.42 -9.23
N ILE A 384 2.67 17.42 -9.41
CA ILE A 384 2.57 16.16 -8.66
C ILE A 384 2.88 16.33 -7.18
N LEU A 385 3.90 17.13 -6.83
CA LEU A 385 4.29 17.35 -5.43
C LEU A 385 3.32 18.26 -4.67
N ALA A 386 2.53 19.08 -5.37
CA ALA A 386 1.50 19.93 -4.77
C ALA A 386 0.12 19.27 -4.76
N PHE A 387 -0.03 18.08 -5.33
CA PHE A 387 -1.31 17.37 -5.32
C PHE A 387 -1.54 16.73 -3.96
N ASP A 388 -2.65 17.10 -3.35
CA ASP A 388 -3.00 16.84 -1.95
C ASP A 388 -4.32 16.06 -1.82
N LYS A 389 -4.84 15.50 -2.90
CA LYS A 389 -6.12 14.77 -2.93
C LYS A 389 -5.93 13.27 -3.16
N TRP A 390 -4.99 12.67 -2.42
CA TRP A 390 -4.78 11.23 -2.42
C TRP A 390 -5.76 10.49 -1.53
N HIS A 391 -6.29 11.14 -0.49
CA HIS A 391 -7.39 10.62 0.33
C HIS A 391 -8.68 10.54 -0.50
N TYR A 392 -9.54 9.59 -0.14
CA TYR A 392 -10.80 9.36 -0.85
C TYR A 392 -11.83 8.72 0.08
N CYS A 393 -13.09 8.74 -0.34
CA CYS A 393 -14.18 8.03 0.31
C CYS A 393 -14.82 7.02 -0.65
N LEU A 394 -15.41 5.97 -0.11
CA LEU A 394 -16.40 5.14 -0.81
C LEU A 394 -17.71 5.24 -0.06
N ASP A 395 -18.79 5.55 -0.78
CA ASP A 395 -20.14 5.72 -0.23
C ASP A 395 -20.84 4.36 -0.01
N THR A 396 -20.06 3.43 0.55
CA THR A 396 -20.51 2.13 1.06
C THR A 396 -21.25 2.30 2.39
N GLN A 397 -21.87 1.22 2.85
CA GLN A 397 -22.56 1.19 4.14
C GLN A 397 -21.96 0.06 5.00
N PRO A 398 -21.20 0.35 6.09
CA PRO A 398 -20.81 1.70 6.56
C PRO A 398 -19.81 2.38 5.61
N LYS A 399 -19.73 3.72 5.67
CA LYS A 399 -18.87 4.53 4.81
C LYS A 399 -17.39 4.21 5.03
N ILE A 400 -16.63 4.07 3.94
CA ILE A 400 -15.16 3.94 4.00
C ILE A 400 -14.53 5.31 3.76
N ILE A 401 -13.61 5.70 4.64
CA ILE A 401 -12.82 6.93 4.56
C ILE A 401 -11.35 6.53 4.54
N ALA A 402 -10.64 6.77 3.45
CA ALA A 402 -9.22 6.47 3.31
C ALA A 402 -8.37 7.71 3.55
N LEU A 403 -7.44 7.63 4.49
CA LEU A 403 -6.55 8.73 4.87
C LEU A 403 -5.24 8.65 4.12
N ASP A 404 -4.77 9.81 3.64
CA ASP A 404 -3.38 10.00 3.24
C ASP A 404 -2.58 10.52 4.44
N THR A 405 -1.74 9.67 5.00
CA THR A 405 -0.91 9.96 6.18
C THR A 405 0.54 10.28 5.82
N ARG A 406 0.90 10.46 4.54
CA ARG A 406 2.27 10.78 4.11
C ARG A 406 2.38 12.20 3.55
N THR A 407 1.45 12.66 2.72
CA THR A 407 1.54 14.01 2.13
C THR A 407 0.97 15.11 3.03
N HIS A 408 0.11 14.75 3.98
CA HIS A 408 -0.58 15.66 4.91
C HIS A 408 0.03 15.71 6.31
N ARG A 409 1.32 15.41 6.45
CA ARG A 409 1.95 15.36 7.76
C ARG A 409 2.06 16.73 8.43
N TRP A 410 1.62 16.81 9.69
CA TRP A 410 1.75 18.02 10.52
C TRP A 410 3.18 18.15 11.05
N ARG A 411 3.97 19.01 10.40
CA ARG A 411 5.34 19.32 10.79
C ARG A 411 5.45 19.75 12.26
N ASN A 412 6.43 19.20 12.96
CA ASN A 412 6.78 19.67 14.30
C ASN A 412 7.46 21.05 14.23
N GLU A 413 6.80 22.06 14.76
CA GLU A 413 7.29 23.45 14.72
C GLU A 413 8.38 23.75 15.76
N THR A 414 8.62 22.85 16.71
CA THR A 414 9.57 23.05 17.82
C THR A 414 10.90 22.35 17.61
N ASP A 415 10.90 21.11 17.11
CA ASP A 415 12.10 20.38 16.72
C ASP A 415 11.88 19.70 15.37
N PHE A 416 12.66 20.11 14.37
CA PHE A 416 12.51 19.64 13.00
C PHE A 416 13.04 18.21 12.80
N ASN A 417 13.73 17.65 13.80
CA ASN A 417 14.17 16.25 13.80
C ASN A 417 13.21 15.33 14.56
N GLU A 418 12.17 15.88 15.21
CA GLU A 418 11.10 15.07 15.78
C GLU A 418 10.09 14.67 14.69
N PRO A 419 9.47 13.48 14.80
CA PRO A 419 8.46 13.03 13.86
C PRO A 419 7.29 14.00 13.71
N SER A 420 6.88 14.22 12.46
CA SER A 420 5.66 14.98 12.12
C SER A 420 4.41 14.18 12.52
N GLY A 421 3.31 14.87 12.82
CA GLY A 421 2.01 14.24 13.02
C GLY A 421 1.45 13.69 11.71
N LEU A 422 0.64 12.63 11.77
CA LEU A 422 0.18 11.93 10.56
C LEU A 422 -0.84 12.69 9.71
N LEU A 423 -1.64 13.57 10.33
CA LEU A 423 -2.54 14.49 9.65
C LEU A 423 -2.40 15.90 10.21
N ASP A 424 -2.40 16.87 9.31
CA ASP A 424 -2.53 18.29 9.63
C ASP A 424 -3.94 18.69 10.07
N TRP A 425 -4.08 19.95 10.43
CA TRP A 425 -5.34 20.48 10.94
C TRP A 425 -6.47 20.46 9.91
N GLU A 426 -6.18 20.73 8.64
CA GLU A 426 -7.20 20.79 7.57
C GLU A 426 -7.78 19.39 7.34
N GLN A 427 -6.91 18.38 7.22
CA GLN A 427 -7.35 16.99 7.03
C GLN A 427 -8.08 16.44 8.25
N LEU A 428 -7.70 16.86 9.47
CA LEU A 428 -8.44 16.49 10.68
C LEU A 428 -9.85 17.12 10.72
N VAL A 429 -10.03 18.31 10.14
CA VAL A 429 -11.35 18.94 9.99
C VAL A 429 -12.15 18.25 8.89
N GLU A 430 -11.53 17.90 7.77
CA GLU A 430 -12.18 17.13 6.71
C GLU A 430 -12.64 15.75 7.20
N LEU A 431 -11.79 15.04 7.95
CA LEU A 431 -12.15 13.79 8.60
C LEU A 431 -13.34 13.96 9.55
N GLU A 432 -13.32 15.00 10.38
CA GLU A 432 -14.43 15.32 11.28
C GLU A 432 -15.74 15.56 10.52
N ASN A 433 -15.70 16.30 9.41
CA ASN A 433 -16.86 16.53 8.56
C ASN A 433 -17.39 15.23 7.94
N ASN A 434 -16.50 14.36 7.45
CA ASN A 434 -16.88 13.07 6.87
C ASN A 434 -17.44 12.08 7.89
N LEU A 435 -17.08 12.20 9.16
CA LEU A 435 -17.62 11.39 10.25
C LEU A 435 -18.93 11.93 10.82
N THR A 436 -19.22 13.22 10.64
CA THR A 436 -20.38 13.87 11.25
C THR A 436 -21.68 13.32 10.67
N GLY A 437 -22.60 12.89 11.55
CA GLY A 437 -23.92 12.36 11.20
C GLY A 437 -23.94 10.86 10.87
N LEU A 438 -22.78 10.20 10.84
CA LEU A 438 -22.69 8.75 10.65
C LEU A 438 -22.93 7.98 11.95
N GLU A 439 -23.55 6.80 11.87
CA GLU A 439 -23.68 5.87 13.00
C GLU A 439 -22.47 4.92 13.10
N GLU A 440 -22.02 4.39 11.95
CA GLU A 440 -20.87 3.53 11.80
C GLU A 440 -19.95 4.02 10.66
N ALA A 441 -18.64 3.82 10.79
CA ALA A 441 -17.66 4.19 9.77
C ALA A 441 -16.44 3.26 9.76
N ILE A 442 -15.82 3.10 8.59
CA ILE A 442 -14.54 2.43 8.40
C ILE A 442 -13.50 3.47 7.98
N LEU A 443 -12.39 3.53 8.71
CA LEU A 443 -11.26 4.38 8.45
C LEU A 443 -10.08 3.51 7.96
N ILE A 444 -9.50 3.84 6.82
CA ILE A 444 -8.24 3.25 6.35
C ILE A 444 -7.11 4.22 6.73
N SER A 445 -6.17 3.73 7.54
CA SER A 445 -5.01 4.49 7.99
C SER A 445 -3.78 3.59 7.83
N PRO A 446 -2.85 3.87 6.88
CA PRO A 446 -1.66 3.05 6.66
C PRO A 446 -0.91 2.71 7.96
N ALA A 447 -0.55 3.74 8.74
CA ALA A 447 0.00 3.55 10.09
C ALA A 447 -1.10 3.34 11.16
N PRO A 448 -0.89 2.49 12.19
CA PRO A 448 -1.85 2.29 13.28
C PRO A 448 -2.09 3.52 14.17
N VAL A 449 -3.36 3.86 14.43
CA VAL A 449 -3.75 4.92 15.38
C VAL A 449 -3.51 4.52 16.83
N PHE A 450 -3.82 3.27 17.16
CA PHE A 450 -3.66 2.72 18.50
C PHE A 450 -2.72 1.53 18.50
N GLY A 451 -1.40 1.77 18.50
CA GLY A 451 -0.36 0.72 18.53
C GLY A 451 0.11 0.27 19.92
N VAL A 452 1.04 -0.69 19.92
CA VAL A 452 1.78 -1.15 21.13
C VAL A 452 2.66 0.00 21.63
N LYS A 453 2.48 0.39 22.89
CA LYS A 453 2.96 1.68 23.42
C LYS A 453 4.47 1.78 23.70
N SER A 454 5.22 0.69 23.61
CA SER A 454 6.58 0.67 24.11
C SER A 454 7.57 1.24 23.08
N ILE A 455 7.51 2.56 22.88
CA ILE A 455 8.47 3.36 22.09
C ILE A 455 9.90 3.08 22.57
N GLU A 456 10.13 2.99 23.88
CA GLU A 456 11.44 2.67 24.47
C GLU A 456 11.89 1.21 24.22
N ALA A 457 10.96 0.26 24.17
CA ALA A 457 11.30 -1.13 23.85
C ALA A 457 11.64 -1.28 22.36
N ILE A 458 10.87 -0.59 21.51
CA ILE A 458 11.12 -0.48 20.07
C ILE A 458 12.50 0.18 19.83
N GLN A 459 12.77 1.33 20.44
CA GLN A 459 14.06 2.03 20.36
C GLN A 459 15.25 1.20 20.91
N ALA A 460 15.08 0.51 22.06
CA ALA A 460 16.14 -0.32 22.65
C ALA A 460 16.50 -1.54 21.79
N ILE A 461 15.54 -2.03 21.01
CA ILE A 461 15.70 -3.14 20.07
C ILE A 461 16.49 -2.71 18.82
N PHE A 462 16.20 -1.53 18.26
CA PHE A 462 16.90 -1.01 17.08
C PHE A 462 18.36 -0.69 17.36
N ASN A 463 18.64 -0.11 18.52
CA ASN A 463 20.01 0.10 18.99
C ASN A 463 20.81 -1.21 19.18
N PHE A 464 20.15 -2.34 19.47
CA PHE A 464 20.83 -3.63 19.68
C PHE A 464 21.13 -4.38 18.38
N CYS A 465 20.35 -4.17 17.32
CA CYS A 465 20.55 -4.81 16.02
C CYS A 465 21.48 -4.05 15.06
N GLY A 466 22.01 -2.88 15.45
CA GLY A 466 22.81 -2.03 14.56
C GLY A 466 22.03 -1.50 13.37
N GLN A 467 20.69 -1.46 13.49
CA GLN A 467 19.76 -1.02 12.47
C GLN A 467 19.10 0.28 12.98
N PRO A 468 19.20 1.44 12.29
CA PRO A 468 18.26 2.56 12.49
C PRO A 468 16.81 2.08 12.38
N LEU A 469 15.91 2.85 13.00
CA LEU A 469 14.53 2.54 13.31
C LEU A 469 13.76 1.88 12.13
N LEU A 470 13.72 0.54 12.05
CA LEU A 470 12.79 -0.21 11.18
C LEU A 470 11.43 -0.48 11.86
N VAL A 471 11.09 0.31 12.88
CA VAL A 471 9.71 0.41 13.36
C VAL A 471 9.45 1.88 13.49
N ASP A 472 8.56 2.29 12.61
CA ASP A 472 8.10 3.63 12.44
C ASP A 472 7.68 4.25 13.79
N VAL A 473 8.28 5.40 14.10
CA VAL A 473 7.82 6.28 15.20
C VAL A 473 6.57 7.06 14.75
N GLU A 474 5.84 6.52 13.78
CA GLU A 474 4.59 6.98 13.19
C GLU A 474 3.39 6.70 14.06
N ASN A 475 3.59 6.94 15.34
CA ASN A 475 2.48 6.91 16.23
C ASN A 475 1.70 8.19 16.01
N TRP A 476 0.40 8.09 15.77
CA TRP A 476 -0.53 9.22 15.88
C TRP A 476 -0.32 10.01 17.18
N MET A 477 0.20 9.37 18.22
CA MET A 477 0.52 9.95 19.52
C MET A 477 1.87 10.69 19.60
N ALA A 478 2.70 10.67 18.56
CA ALA A 478 3.99 11.38 18.51
C ALA A 478 3.79 12.90 18.42
N HIS A 479 2.70 13.36 17.77
CA HIS A 479 2.34 14.77 17.69
C HIS A 479 1.11 15.08 18.57
N GLU A 480 1.31 15.75 19.72
CA GLU A 480 0.24 16.00 20.70
C GLU A 480 -0.96 16.76 20.11
N GLY A 481 -0.75 17.64 19.14
CA GLY A 481 -1.80 18.42 18.47
C GLY A 481 -2.77 17.56 17.65
N ALA A 482 -2.22 16.72 16.77
CA ALA A 482 -2.97 15.84 15.88
C ALA A 482 -3.73 14.77 16.70
N ALA A 483 -3.01 14.13 17.64
CA ALA A 483 -3.59 13.17 18.58
C ALA A 483 -4.79 13.75 19.33
N ARG A 484 -4.64 14.96 19.89
CA ARG A 484 -5.68 15.59 20.69
C ARG A 484 -6.92 15.91 19.86
N LYS A 485 -6.75 16.46 18.66
CA LYS A 485 -7.87 16.79 17.77
C LYS A 485 -8.61 15.53 17.32
N LEU A 486 -7.90 14.48 16.88
CA LEU A 486 -8.53 13.19 16.52
C LEU A 486 -9.32 12.60 17.71
N MET A 487 -8.74 12.61 18.91
CA MET A 487 -9.42 12.11 20.11
C MET A 487 -10.62 12.97 20.51
N GLN A 488 -10.62 14.27 20.21
CA GLN A 488 -11.79 15.13 20.40
C GLN A 488 -12.87 14.78 19.39
N THR A 489 -12.53 14.58 18.12
CA THR A 489 -13.45 14.16 17.06
C THR A 489 -14.22 12.90 17.48
N PHE A 490 -13.53 11.82 17.85
CA PHE A 490 -14.21 10.57 18.26
C PHE A 490 -15.07 10.65 19.52
N LYS A 491 -14.94 11.72 20.32
CA LYS A 491 -15.76 11.93 21.53
C LYS A 491 -16.99 12.78 21.30
N ARG A 492 -17.13 13.39 20.12
CA ARG A 492 -18.28 14.24 19.84
C ARG A 492 -19.56 13.41 19.79
N ALA A 493 -20.67 14.07 20.11
CA ALA A 493 -21.98 13.43 20.12
C ALA A 493 -22.58 13.23 18.72
N ASP A 494 -22.00 13.83 17.69
CA ASP A 494 -22.43 13.76 16.30
C ASP A 494 -21.50 12.92 15.41
N THR A 495 -20.50 12.24 15.97
CA THR A 495 -19.64 11.28 15.26
C THR A 495 -20.09 9.82 15.48
N PRO A 496 -19.54 8.83 14.76
CA PRO A 496 -19.98 7.43 14.83
C PRO A 496 -19.96 6.84 16.24
N ILE A 497 -20.90 5.92 16.48
CA ILE A 497 -20.93 5.06 17.65
C ILE A 497 -19.84 4.00 17.52
N GLU A 498 -19.71 3.38 16.35
CA GLU A 498 -18.63 2.42 16.07
C GLU A 498 -17.74 2.92 14.93
N THR A 499 -16.42 2.87 15.13
CA THR A 499 -15.44 3.17 14.09
C THR A 499 -14.44 2.03 13.99
N LEU A 500 -14.31 1.45 12.80
CA LEU A 500 -13.28 0.45 12.51
C LEU A 500 -12.10 1.16 11.85
N ILE A 501 -10.90 1.02 12.41
CA ILE A 501 -9.66 1.56 11.86
C ILE A 501 -8.85 0.38 11.34
N LEU A 502 -8.70 0.32 10.01
CA LEU A 502 -7.92 -0.67 9.29
C LEU A 502 -6.51 -0.12 9.06
N SER A 503 -5.49 -0.82 9.56
CA SER A 503 -4.09 -0.36 9.48
C SER A 503 -3.06 -1.45 9.17
N GLY A 504 -1.87 -0.97 8.83
CA GLY A 504 -0.75 -1.71 8.28
C GLY A 504 0.61 -1.34 8.88
N ASP A 505 1.64 -1.30 8.03
CA ASP A 505 3.02 -0.82 8.26
C ASP A 505 3.89 -1.66 9.21
N VAL A 506 3.40 -2.00 10.41
CA VAL A 506 4.25 -2.54 11.49
C VAL A 506 4.72 -4.00 11.33
N HIS A 507 4.38 -4.69 10.24
CA HIS A 507 4.70 -6.08 9.89
C HIS A 507 4.23 -7.17 10.90
N TYR A 508 3.28 -6.84 11.77
CA TYR A 508 2.56 -7.81 12.60
C TYR A 508 1.08 -7.41 12.74
N SER A 509 0.24 -8.37 13.06
CA SER A 509 -1.21 -8.21 13.17
C SER A 509 -1.70 -8.17 14.62
N PHE A 510 -2.72 -7.37 14.90
CA PHE A 510 -3.35 -7.25 16.22
C PHE A 510 -4.78 -6.69 16.15
N CYS A 511 -5.54 -6.86 17.23
CA CYS A 511 -6.90 -6.32 17.36
C CYS A 511 -7.07 -5.66 18.73
N PHE A 512 -7.30 -4.35 18.76
CA PHE A 512 -7.62 -3.60 19.97
C PHE A 512 -9.00 -2.96 19.90
N SER A 513 -9.66 -2.82 21.05
CA SER A 513 -10.82 -1.93 21.20
C SER A 513 -10.52 -0.78 22.14
N VAL A 514 -11.04 0.39 21.80
CA VAL A 514 -10.79 1.64 22.51
C VAL A 514 -12.13 2.30 22.82
N GLN A 515 -12.33 2.65 24.09
CA GLN A 515 -13.54 3.30 24.60
C GLN A 515 -13.18 4.54 25.41
N SER A 516 -14.04 5.55 25.41
CA SER A 516 -13.87 6.70 26.31
C SER A 516 -14.20 6.33 27.75
N ARG A 517 -13.37 6.74 28.71
CA ARG A 517 -13.56 6.42 30.15
C ARG A 517 -14.68 7.22 30.83
N PHE A 518 -15.01 8.40 30.30
CA PHE A 518 -15.92 9.37 30.95
C PHE A 518 -16.95 9.93 29.98
N SER A 519 -17.29 9.18 28.93
CA SER A 519 -18.33 9.56 27.98
C SER A 519 -19.69 8.98 28.41
N ASN A 520 -20.75 9.76 28.24
CA ASN A 520 -22.13 9.27 28.40
C ASN A 520 -22.60 8.45 27.18
N ARG A 521 -21.79 8.37 26.12
CA ARG A 521 -22.03 7.61 24.88
C ARG A 521 -21.01 6.49 24.76
N ASP A 522 -21.46 5.27 24.46
CA ASP A 522 -20.62 4.09 24.27
C ASP A 522 -19.98 4.10 22.87
N ASN A 523 -19.13 5.10 22.60
CA ASN A 523 -18.36 5.15 21.36
C ASN A 523 -17.26 4.10 21.43
N ARG A 524 -17.28 3.15 20.48
CA ARG A 524 -16.35 2.04 20.37
C ARG A 524 -15.49 2.20 19.12
N ILE A 525 -14.19 2.25 19.32
CA ILE A 525 -13.24 2.26 18.22
C ILE A 525 -12.52 0.92 18.20
N TRP A 526 -12.43 0.31 17.03
CA TRP A 526 -11.65 -0.90 16.80
C TRP A 526 -10.41 -0.56 16.00
N GLN A 527 -9.24 -0.93 16.50
CA GLN A 527 -8.00 -0.90 15.74
C GLN A 527 -7.74 -2.33 15.25
N LEU A 528 -7.92 -2.54 13.94
CA LEU A 528 -7.74 -3.81 13.27
C LEU A 528 -6.49 -3.69 12.39
N THR A 529 -5.38 -4.26 12.85
CA THR A 529 -4.11 -4.21 12.12
C THR A 529 -3.82 -5.58 11.53
N ALA A 530 -3.59 -5.60 10.22
CA ALA A 530 -3.23 -6.78 9.44
C ALA A 530 -2.02 -6.45 8.57
N SER A 531 -0.85 -6.35 9.20
CA SER A 531 0.37 -5.90 8.55
C SER A 531 1.27 -7.08 8.18
N GLY A 532 1.65 -7.17 6.91
CA GLY A 532 2.49 -8.22 6.33
C GLY A 532 1.74 -9.21 5.44
N ILE A 533 1.16 -8.75 4.32
CA ILE A 533 0.62 -9.65 3.27
C ILE A 533 1.70 -10.63 2.81
N LYS A 534 2.92 -10.11 2.62
CA LYS A 534 4.14 -10.90 2.40
C LYS A 534 5.30 -10.22 3.12
N ASN A 535 5.19 -10.13 4.44
CA ASN A 535 6.25 -9.67 5.32
C ASN A 535 6.01 -10.24 6.73
N GLU A 536 7.04 -10.33 7.57
CA GLU A 536 6.88 -10.74 8.97
C GLU A 536 7.79 -9.94 9.88
N PHE A 537 7.28 -9.53 11.04
CA PHE A 537 8.12 -9.01 12.10
C PHE A 537 9.00 -10.14 12.68
N PRO A 538 10.25 -9.89 13.13
CA PRO A 538 11.06 -10.93 13.74
C PRO A 538 10.39 -11.53 15.00
N LYS A 539 10.03 -12.82 14.96
CA LYS A 539 9.28 -13.52 16.02
C LYS A 539 9.93 -13.44 17.41
N SER A 540 11.25 -13.55 17.47
CA SER A 540 12.02 -13.45 18.73
C SER A 540 11.84 -12.07 19.39
N LEU A 541 11.71 -11.04 18.57
CA LEU A 541 11.57 -9.66 18.96
C LEU A 541 10.14 -9.35 19.41
N LEU A 542 9.16 -9.84 18.64
CA LEU A 542 7.75 -9.74 18.99
C LEU A 542 7.46 -10.38 20.35
N ASN A 543 8.07 -11.53 20.65
CA ASN A 543 7.92 -12.18 21.95
C ASN A 543 8.50 -11.33 23.11
N LYS A 544 9.63 -10.64 22.88
CA LYS A 544 10.19 -9.68 23.87
C LYS A 544 9.26 -8.49 24.06
N LEU A 545 8.72 -7.92 22.98
CA LEU A 545 7.75 -6.82 23.02
C LEU A 545 6.51 -7.21 23.82
N ASN A 546 5.92 -8.38 23.53
CA ASN A 546 4.75 -8.90 24.24
C ASN A 546 5.04 -9.08 25.75
N THR A 547 6.23 -9.58 26.10
CA THR A 547 6.65 -9.73 27.50
C THR A 547 6.81 -8.37 28.18
N LEU A 548 7.48 -7.41 27.55
CA LEU A 548 7.69 -6.07 28.11
C LEU A 548 6.37 -5.32 28.27
N ASP A 549 5.51 -5.38 27.26
CA ASP A 549 4.22 -4.71 27.23
C ASP A 549 3.25 -5.31 28.29
N SER A 550 3.25 -6.63 28.49
CA SER A 550 2.48 -7.27 29.57
C SER A 550 2.96 -6.88 30.98
N ILE A 551 4.27 -6.66 31.18
CA ILE A 551 4.85 -6.24 32.45
C ILE A 551 4.60 -4.74 32.70
N LEU A 552 4.93 -3.88 31.73
CA LEU A 552 4.87 -2.43 31.84
C LEU A 552 3.44 -1.90 31.94
N TYR A 553 2.48 -2.57 31.30
CA TYR A 553 1.09 -2.11 31.22
C TYR A 553 0.09 -3.03 31.91
N HIS A 554 0.55 -3.94 32.78
CA HIS A 554 -0.34 -4.70 33.67
C HIS A 554 -1.30 -3.74 34.41
N PRO A 555 -2.58 -4.10 34.67
CA PRO A 555 -3.54 -3.22 35.35
C PRO A 555 -3.06 -2.64 36.69
N SER A 556 -2.15 -3.34 37.38
CA SER A 556 -1.51 -2.92 38.63
C SER A 556 -0.17 -2.18 38.47
N SER A 557 0.26 -1.90 37.23
CA SER A 557 1.53 -1.23 36.95
C SER A 557 1.48 0.25 37.36
N PRO A 558 2.47 0.76 38.11
CA PRO A 558 2.55 2.17 38.48
C PRO A 558 2.72 3.11 37.25
N LEU A 559 3.20 2.61 36.11
CA LEU A 559 3.30 3.38 34.86
C LEU A 559 1.92 3.80 34.31
N ASN A 560 0.86 3.03 34.58
CA ASN A 560 -0.51 3.42 34.21
C ASN A 560 -0.97 4.71 34.91
N PHE A 561 -0.35 5.08 36.03
CA PHE A 561 -0.63 6.34 36.74
C PHE A 561 0.06 7.55 36.08
N PHE A 562 1.20 7.35 35.42
CA PHE A 562 2.01 8.42 34.79
C PHE A 562 1.71 8.62 33.30
N THR A 563 1.15 7.63 32.60
CA THR A 563 0.77 7.84 31.19
C THR A 563 -0.48 8.73 31.09
N LYS A 564 -0.41 9.82 30.31
CA LYS A 564 -1.49 10.81 30.04
C LYS A 564 -2.77 10.21 29.37
N ARG A 565 -3.06 8.90 29.48
CA ARG A 565 -4.27 8.23 28.97
C ARG A 565 -5.44 8.25 29.97
N TRP A 566 -5.57 9.30 30.78
CA TRP A 566 -6.65 9.37 31.78
C TRP A 566 -8.06 9.28 31.15
N GLN A 567 -8.22 9.55 29.85
CA GLN A 567 -9.53 9.67 29.19
C GLN A 567 -9.98 8.49 28.30
N MET A 568 -9.12 7.51 27.97
CA MET A 568 -9.48 6.37 27.10
C MET A 568 -9.04 5.02 27.71
N LYS A 569 -9.88 4.00 27.57
CA LYS A 569 -9.63 2.61 27.97
C LYS A 569 -9.32 1.80 26.72
N VAL A 570 -8.14 1.20 26.65
CA VAL A 570 -7.71 0.34 25.54
C VAL A 570 -7.70 -1.10 26.02
N HIS A 571 -8.35 -1.96 25.26
CA HIS A 571 -8.46 -3.39 25.47
C HIS A 571 -7.74 -4.13 24.34
N LYS A 572 -6.90 -5.10 24.68
CA LYS A 572 -6.21 -5.94 23.70
C LYS A 572 -6.96 -7.27 23.59
N HIS A 573 -7.25 -7.70 22.38
CA HIS A 573 -7.99 -8.94 22.13
C HIS A 573 -7.01 -10.08 21.87
N ARG A 574 -7.23 -11.21 22.54
CA ARG A 574 -6.40 -12.42 22.39
C ARG A 574 -6.89 -13.26 21.22
N HIS A 575 -6.09 -14.24 20.83
CA HIS A 575 -6.53 -15.24 19.86
C HIS A 575 -7.40 -16.28 20.56
N LYS A 576 -8.39 -16.84 19.87
CA LYS A 576 -9.22 -17.90 20.46
C LYS A 576 -8.43 -19.15 20.86
N GLU A 577 -7.32 -19.41 20.19
CA GLU A 577 -6.48 -20.60 20.38
C GLU A 577 -5.17 -20.30 21.14
N SER A 578 -4.92 -19.05 21.54
CA SER A 578 -3.66 -18.65 22.17
C SER A 578 -3.85 -17.51 23.16
N SER A 579 -3.08 -17.50 24.24
CA SER A 579 -3.03 -16.37 25.16
C SER A 579 -2.34 -15.11 24.58
N LYS A 580 -1.78 -15.21 23.37
CA LYS A 580 -1.15 -14.10 22.65
C LYS A 580 -2.20 -13.17 22.02
N HIS A 581 -1.80 -11.92 21.78
CA HIS A 581 -2.62 -10.88 21.15
C HIS A 581 -1.94 -10.20 19.95
N LEU A 582 -0.70 -10.64 19.62
CA LEU A 582 0.08 -10.19 18.48
C LEU A 582 0.41 -11.42 17.61
N VAL A 583 0.30 -11.27 16.29
CA VAL A 583 0.59 -12.32 15.30
C VAL A 583 1.65 -11.80 14.34
N SER A 584 2.76 -12.54 14.21
CA SER A 584 3.89 -12.15 13.36
C SER A 584 3.76 -12.67 11.93
N ASP A 585 3.05 -13.79 11.78
CA ASP A 585 2.96 -14.55 10.53
C ASP A 585 2.22 -13.75 9.46
N SER A 586 2.67 -13.89 8.20
CA SER A 586 2.06 -13.15 7.10
C SER A 586 0.58 -13.49 6.96
N ALA A 587 -0.23 -12.47 6.73
CA ALA A 587 -1.68 -12.61 6.71
C ALA A 587 -2.39 -11.52 5.92
N ILE A 588 -3.59 -11.87 5.48
CA ILE A 588 -4.63 -10.92 5.10
C ILE A 588 -5.83 -11.14 6.02
N SER A 589 -6.38 -10.07 6.56
CA SER A 589 -7.53 -10.16 7.46
C SER A 589 -8.85 -10.30 6.72
N LEU A 590 -9.77 -11.05 7.34
CA LEU A 590 -11.19 -11.10 7.00
C LEU A 590 -11.96 -10.39 8.10
N VAL A 591 -12.63 -9.30 7.73
CA VAL A 591 -13.49 -8.51 8.61
C VAL A 591 -14.93 -8.79 8.25
N ARG A 592 -15.75 -9.18 9.24
CA ARG A 592 -17.19 -9.39 9.05
C ARG A 592 -18.00 -8.43 9.90
N LEU A 593 -19.06 -7.94 9.28
CA LEU A 593 -19.99 -6.96 9.83
C LEU A 593 -21.40 -7.56 9.82
N GLU A 594 -22.16 -7.31 10.89
CA GLU A 594 -23.60 -7.53 10.91
C GLU A 594 -24.27 -6.25 11.42
N ASN A 595 -25.23 -5.72 10.67
CA ASN A 595 -25.81 -4.40 10.93
C ASN A 595 -24.70 -3.33 11.08
N GLU A 596 -23.75 -3.32 10.14
CA GLU A 596 -22.62 -2.37 10.07
C GLU A 596 -21.56 -2.49 11.18
N ARG A 597 -21.76 -3.41 12.14
CA ARG A 597 -20.89 -3.57 13.31
C ARG A 597 -20.01 -4.79 13.26
N LEU A 598 -18.81 -4.69 13.83
CA LEU A 598 -17.84 -5.76 13.84
C LEU A 598 -18.34 -6.99 14.61
N THR A 599 -18.48 -8.12 13.92
CA THR A 599 -18.83 -9.41 14.52
C THR A 599 -17.69 -10.42 14.46
N LYS A 600 -16.79 -10.29 13.49
CA LYS A 600 -15.67 -11.21 13.33
C LYS A 600 -14.43 -10.54 12.77
N TYR A 601 -13.28 -10.93 13.33
CA TYR A 601 -11.97 -10.55 12.82
C TYR A 601 -11.04 -11.77 12.78
N GLN A 602 -10.64 -12.17 11.58
CA GLN A 602 -9.79 -13.33 11.34
C GLN A 602 -8.58 -12.93 10.48
N LEU A 603 -7.50 -13.67 10.58
CA LEU A 603 -6.31 -13.59 9.73
C LEU A 603 -6.25 -14.87 8.89
N LEU A 604 -6.22 -14.71 7.57
CA LEU A 604 -5.98 -15.78 6.61
C LEU A 604 -4.49 -15.78 6.28
N HIS A 605 -3.78 -16.82 6.69
CA HIS A 605 -2.34 -16.95 6.51
C HIS A 605 -2.00 -17.51 5.13
N GLY A 606 -0.81 -17.21 4.61
CA GLY A 606 -0.35 -17.69 3.30
C GLY A 606 -0.17 -19.22 3.19
N ASP A 607 -0.23 -19.95 4.30
CA ASP A 607 -0.21 -21.42 4.37
C ASP A 607 -1.62 -22.05 4.44
N GLY A 608 -2.66 -21.22 4.42
CA GLY A 608 -4.07 -21.63 4.50
C GLY A 608 -4.63 -21.75 5.93
N ASN A 609 -3.80 -21.57 6.97
CA ASN A 609 -4.29 -21.52 8.35
C ASN A 609 -5.07 -20.24 8.64
N ILE A 610 -5.92 -20.28 9.66
CA ILE A 610 -6.74 -19.13 10.07
C ILE A 610 -6.54 -18.86 11.56
N THR A 611 -6.17 -17.63 11.89
CA THR A 611 -6.16 -17.14 13.28
C THR A 611 -7.38 -16.26 13.53
N GLU A 612 -8.14 -16.51 14.60
CA GLU A 612 -9.31 -15.70 14.97
C GLU A 612 -9.10 -14.99 16.31
N PHE A 613 -9.39 -13.68 16.34
CA PHE A 613 -9.38 -12.90 17.57
C PHE A 613 -10.69 -13.06 18.35
N ASP A 614 -10.61 -13.13 19.67
CA ASP A 614 -11.77 -13.11 20.56
C ASP A 614 -12.20 -11.67 20.85
N LEU A 615 -13.31 -11.25 20.25
CA LEU A 615 -13.87 -9.91 20.39
C LEU A 615 -14.58 -9.67 21.74
N ASN A 616 -14.88 -10.73 22.49
CA ASN A 616 -15.57 -10.68 23.79
C ASN A 616 -14.60 -10.78 24.97
N GLU A 617 -13.51 -11.55 24.82
CA GLU A 617 -12.50 -11.73 25.85
C GLU A 617 -11.54 -10.52 25.91
N LYS A 618 -11.48 -9.88 27.08
CA LYS A 618 -10.64 -8.70 27.34
C LYS A 618 -9.38 -9.15 28.07
N SER A 619 -8.18 -8.88 27.52
CA SER A 619 -6.90 -9.30 28.08
C SER A 619 -6.53 -8.66 29.41
#